data_AF-A3V795-F1
#
_entry.id   AF-A3V795-F1
#
_cell.length_a   1.000
_cell.length_b   1.000
_cell.length_c   1.000
_cell.angle_alpha   90.00
_cell.angle_beta   90.00
_cell.angle_gamma   90.00
#
_symmetry.space_group_name_H-M   'P 1'
#
loop_
_entity.id
_entity.type
_entity.pdbx_description
1 polymer ?
#
loop_
_entity_poly.entity_id
_entity_poly.type
_entity_poly.pdbx_seq_one_letter_code
_entity_poly.pdbx_strand_id
1 'polypeptide(L)'
;MLRKIIFPVLLGVAGCGVLLWLGLWQIDRLAWKQDILANINARLDADPQHFTPDVTEAADEYTRVTLSGTPTGEELHVLVSGTAAGTGYRVISRFATDDGLTILLDQGLLPLEAKAAAPLLAPMQVTGTLVWPDDQTSSTPDPDLPANIWFARNVDTMAAAMDSLPVMVVATATTPADPRLTALPVATADIKNDHFAYAVTWFLLAIVWAVMSLFLILRTLRPKDA
;
A
#
# COMPACT_ATOMS: atom_id res chain seq x y z
N MET A 1 20.98 -48.58 21.94
CA MET A 1 19.65 -47.97 21.65
C MET A 1 19.74 -46.44 21.51
N LEU A 2 20.45 -45.74 22.40
CA LEU A 2 20.60 -44.27 22.40
C LEU A 2 21.06 -43.67 21.05
N ARG A 3 22.07 -44.26 20.38
CA ARG A 3 22.55 -43.80 19.06
C ARG A 3 21.47 -43.78 17.96
N LYS A 4 20.43 -44.63 18.06
CA LYS A 4 19.37 -44.74 17.04
C LYS A 4 18.29 -43.66 17.16
N ILE A 5 18.19 -43.01 18.32
CA ILE A 5 17.19 -41.96 18.59
C ILE A 5 17.75 -40.53 18.55
N ILE A 6 19.08 -40.37 18.60
CA ILE A 6 19.71 -39.03 18.54
C ILE A 6 19.27 -38.26 17.31
N PHE A 7 19.32 -38.89 16.12
CA PHE A 7 18.95 -38.21 14.89
C PHE A 7 17.46 -37.81 14.84
N PRO A 8 16.48 -38.71 15.08
CA PRO A 8 15.06 -38.34 15.15
C PRO A 8 14.74 -37.26 16.19
N VAL A 9 15.40 -37.30 17.36
CA VAL A 9 15.23 -36.29 18.40
C VAL A 9 15.75 -34.93 17.95
N LEU A 10 16.97 -34.87 17.41
CA LEU A 10 17.55 -33.63 16.91
C LEU A 10 16.71 -33.03 15.79
N LEU A 11 16.28 -33.85 14.83
CA LEU A 11 15.43 -33.40 13.72
C LEU A 11 14.06 -32.90 14.22
N GLY A 12 13.45 -33.63 15.15
CA GLY A 12 12.17 -33.26 15.74
C GLY A 12 12.25 -31.93 16.49
N VAL A 13 13.24 -31.78 17.37
CA VAL A 13 13.46 -30.56 18.16
C VAL A 13 13.83 -29.38 17.26
N ALA A 14 14.75 -29.55 16.32
CA ALA A 14 15.15 -28.47 15.41
C ALA A 14 13.99 -28.01 14.53
N GLY A 15 13.24 -28.95 13.93
CA GLY A 15 12.08 -28.63 13.09
C GLY A 15 10.97 -27.93 13.89
N CYS A 16 10.64 -28.42 15.09
CA CYS A 16 9.69 -27.73 15.96
C CYS A 16 10.18 -26.34 16.35
N GLY A 17 11.46 -26.21 16.71
CA GLY A 17 12.07 -24.93 17.07
C GLY A 17 11.93 -23.89 15.97
N VAL A 18 12.22 -24.26 14.71
CA VAL A 18 12.06 -23.37 13.55
C VAL A 18 10.59 -22.98 13.34
N LEU A 19 9.66 -23.92 13.40
CA LEU A 19 8.23 -23.65 13.17
C LEU A 19 7.62 -22.78 14.27
N LEU A 20 7.99 -23.01 15.54
CA LEU A 20 7.60 -22.16 16.66
C LEU A 20 8.18 -20.75 16.53
N TRP A 21 9.46 -20.64 16.14
CA TRP A 21 10.10 -19.36 15.88
C TRP A 21 9.40 -18.58 14.75
N LEU A 22 9.06 -19.24 13.65
CA LEU A 22 8.28 -18.62 12.55
C LEU A 22 6.89 -18.17 13.02
N GLY A 23 6.22 -18.97 13.86
CA GLY A 23 4.92 -18.61 14.44
C GLY A 23 5.01 -17.36 15.31
N LEU A 24 6.01 -17.28 16.21
CA LEU A 24 6.25 -16.11 17.04
C LEU A 24 6.60 -14.87 16.21
N TRP A 25 7.48 -15.03 15.22
CA TRP A 25 7.85 -13.95 14.31
C TRP A 25 6.62 -13.39 13.57
N GLN A 26 5.66 -14.23 13.16
CA GLN A 26 4.42 -13.75 12.54
C GLN A 26 3.56 -12.93 13.52
N ILE A 27 3.53 -13.27 14.80
CA ILE A 27 2.82 -12.46 15.81
C ILE A 27 3.50 -11.11 16.03
N ASP A 28 4.83 -11.09 16.12
CA ASP A 28 5.59 -9.82 16.22
C ASP A 28 5.36 -8.96 14.97
N ARG A 29 5.36 -9.58 13.79
CA ARG A 29 5.10 -8.91 12.52
C ARG A 29 3.67 -8.38 12.41
N LEU A 30 2.70 -9.11 12.96
CA LEU A 30 1.31 -8.67 13.06
C LEU A 30 1.21 -7.38 13.88
N ALA A 31 1.78 -7.38 15.09
CA ALA A 31 1.74 -6.23 15.99
C ALA A 31 2.42 -5.00 15.36
N TRP A 32 3.64 -5.19 14.82
CA TRP A 32 4.35 -4.15 14.07
C TRP A 32 3.51 -3.55 12.94
N LYS A 33 2.83 -4.40 12.15
CA LYS A 33 2.00 -3.92 11.05
C LYS A 33 0.75 -3.20 11.55
N GLN A 34 0.15 -3.66 12.66
CA GLN A 34 -0.98 -2.98 13.28
C GLN A 34 -0.61 -1.59 13.77
N ASP A 35 0.57 -1.42 14.36
CA ASP A 35 1.05 -0.11 14.84
C ASP A 35 1.23 0.88 13.68
N ILE A 36 1.77 0.43 12.54
CA ILE A 36 1.88 1.24 11.33
C ILE A 36 0.49 1.67 10.84
N LEU A 37 -0.43 0.72 10.69
CA LEU A 37 -1.79 1.02 10.22
C LEU A 37 -2.54 1.95 11.18
N ALA A 38 -2.34 1.78 12.48
CA ALA A 38 -2.94 2.66 13.49
C ALA A 38 -2.39 4.09 13.37
N ASN A 39 -1.09 4.27 13.12
CA ASN A 39 -0.50 5.59 12.89
C ASN A 39 -1.09 6.26 11.64
N ILE A 40 -1.14 5.52 10.52
CA ILE A 40 -1.73 6.03 9.27
C ILE A 40 -3.18 6.43 9.49
N ASN A 41 -3.99 5.57 10.11
CA ASN A 41 -5.41 5.88 10.38
C ASN A 41 -5.57 7.10 11.29
N ALA A 42 -4.74 7.24 12.33
CA ALA A 42 -4.78 8.43 13.18
C ALA A 42 -4.53 9.73 12.39
N ARG A 43 -3.65 9.69 11.37
CA ARG A 43 -3.43 10.84 10.47
C ARG A 43 -4.60 11.06 9.50
N LEU A 44 -5.19 9.98 8.98
CA LEU A 44 -6.36 10.02 8.10
C LEU A 44 -7.67 10.40 8.80
N ASP A 45 -7.73 10.31 10.13
CA ASP A 45 -8.88 10.69 10.94
C ASP A 45 -8.72 12.09 11.57
N ALA A 46 -7.52 12.67 11.53
CA ALA A 46 -7.26 14.01 12.07
C ALA A 46 -7.97 15.11 11.28
N ASP A 47 -8.24 16.25 11.93
CA ASP A 47 -8.78 17.42 11.23
C ASP A 47 -7.77 17.90 10.16
N PRO A 48 -8.24 18.22 8.94
CA PRO A 48 -7.36 18.69 7.88
C PRO A 48 -6.77 20.06 8.23
N GLN A 49 -5.47 20.21 8.02
CA GLN A 49 -4.77 21.49 8.17
C GLN A 49 -4.62 22.20 6.82
N HIS A 50 -4.34 23.50 6.83
CA HIS A 50 -4.04 24.20 5.57
C HIS A 50 -2.75 23.66 4.96
N PHE A 51 -2.73 23.44 3.64
CA PHE A 51 -1.53 23.04 2.92
C PHE A 51 -0.42 24.10 3.04
N THR A 52 0.83 23.67 3.12
CA THR A 52 2.01 24.56 3.13
C THR A 52 3.10 23.98 2.24
N PRO A 53 4.00 24.81 1.69
CA PRO A 53 5.06 24.33 0.78
C PRO A 53 6.15 23.50 1.47
N ASP A 54 6.36 23.67 2.78
CA ASP A 54 7.49 23.07 3.52
C ASP A 54 7.23 21.64 4.01
N VAL A 55 6.39 20.88 3.28
CA VAL A 55 6.03 19.50 3.62
C VAL A 55 7.07 18.51 3.10
N THR A 56 7.26 17.42 3.84
CA THR A 56 8.18 16.34 3.47
C THR A 56 7.55 14.98 3.69
N GLU A 57 7.95 13.99 2.89
CA GLU A 57 7.49 12.60 3.06
C GLU A 57 7.68 12.11 4.50
N ALA A 58 8.88 12.28 5.06
CA ALA A 58 9.22 11.77 6.38
C ALA A 58 8.36 12.33 7.53
N ALA A 59 7.88 13.57 7.40
CA ALA A 59 7.08 14.21 8.45
C ALA A 59 5.58 14.14 8.16
N ASP A 60 5.18 14.33 6.90
CA ASP A 60 3.82 14.72 6.53
C ASP A 60 3.07 13.67 5.73
N GLU A 61 3.67 12.52 5.37
CA GLU A 61 2.94 11.45 4.68
C GLU A 61 1.67 11.05 5.46
N TYR A 62 0.57 10.86 4.73
CA TYR A 62 -0.78 10.61 5.24
C TYR A 62 -1.45 11.76 5.98
N THR A 63 -0.84 12.94 6.02
CA THR A 63 -1.45 14.11 6.67
C THR A 63 -2.56 14.69 5.81
N ARG A 64 -3.68 15.01 6.44
CA ARG A 64 -4.82 15.63 5.76
C ARG A 64 -4.62 17.12 5.60
N VAL A 65 -4.90 17.60 4.39
CA VAL A 65 -4.77 19.00 4.05
C VAL A 65 -5.99 19.57 3.34
N THR A 66 -6.21 20.86 3.53
CA THR A 66 -7.10 21.69 2.72
C THR A 66 -6.30 22.68 1.90
N LEU A 67 -6.72 22.90 0.66
CA LEU A 67 -6.15 23.92 -0.23
C LEU A 67 -7.19 24.38 -1.25
N SER A 68 -6.97 25.55 -1.84
CA SER A 68 -7.79 26.10 -2.92
C SER A 68 -6.92 26.42 -4.12
N GLY A 69 -7.51 26.36 -5.30
CA GLY A 69 -6.81 26.62 -6.55
C GLY A 69 -7.56 26.13 -7.77
N THR A 70 -6.88 26.02 -8.90
CA THR A 70 -7.48 25.66 -10.18
C THR A 70 -6.62 24.63 -10.93
N PRO A 71 -7.21 23.54 -11.45
CA PRO A 71 -6.52 22.66 -12.39
C PRO A 71 -6.11 23.43 -13.65
N THR A 72 -4.89 23.23 -14.12
CA THR A 72 -4.36 23.92 -15.31
C THR A 72 -4.85 23.31 -16.62
N GLY A 73 -5.43 22.10 -16.56
CA GLY A 73 -5.90 21.31 -17.69
C GLY A 73 -4.91 20.27 -18.19
N GLU A 74 -3.67 20.32 -17.73
CA GLU A 74 -2.70 19.25 -17.91
C GLU A 74 -2.99 18.11 -16.92
N GLU A 75 -3.08 16.88 -17.43
CA GLU A 75 -3.35 15.66 -16.67
C GLU A 75 -2.36 14.55 -17.05
N LEU A 76 -1.89 13.79 -16.07
CA LEU A 76 -1.30 12.47 -16.28
C LEU A 76 -2.36 11.40 -15.99
N HIS A 77 -2.45 10.39 -16.85
CA HIS A 77 -3.40 9.28 -16.68
C HIS A 77 -2.67 8.00 -16.29
N VAL A 78 -2.78 7.61 -15.02
CA VAL A 78 -2.14 6.41 -14.47
C VAL A 78 -3.08 5.23 -14.56
N LEU A 79 -2.78 4.24 -15.39
CA LEU A 79 -3.62 3.07 -15.57
C LEU A 79 -3.63 2.23 -14.29
N VAL A 80 -4.82 2.00 -13.74
CA VAL A 80 -5.04 1.21 -12.52
C VAL A 80 -6.22 0.27 -12.69
N SER A 81 -6.17 -0.90 -12.04
CA SER A 81 -7.26 -1.86 -12.00
C SER A 81 -7.53 -2.33 -10.57
N GLY A 82 -8.73 -2.87 -10.33
CA GLY A 82 -9.08 -3.46 -9.03
C GLY A 82 -9.28 -2.44 -7.91
N THR A 83 -9.54 -1.16 -8.22
CA THR A 83 -9.86 -0.14 -7.21
C THR A 83 -11.33 -0.26 -6.77
N ALA A 84 -11.69 0.42 -5.67
CA ALA A 84 -13.09 0.52 -5.23
C ALA A 84 -14.02 1.15 -6.29
N ALA A 85 -13.48 1.99 -7.19
CA ALA A 85 -14.22 2.58 -8.30
C ALA A 85 -14.09 1.79 -9.62
N GLY A 86 -13.43 0.62 -9.59
CA GLY A 86 -13.21 -0.25 -10.75
C GLY A 86 -11.85 -0.05 -11.42
N THR A 87 -11.84 -0.16 -12.75
CA THR A 87 -10.64 -0.07 -13.59
C THR A 87 -10.72 1.20 -14.43
N GLY A 88 -9.62 1.94 -14.52
CA GLY A 88 -9.60 3.24 -15.19
C GLY A 88 -8.23 3.89 -15.08
N TYR A 89 -8.22 5.21 -15.25
CA TYR A 89 -7.04 6.03 -15.06
C TYR A 89 -7.17 6.84 -13.77
N ARG A 90 -6.18 6.77 -12.87
CA ARG A 90 -6.06 7.83 -11.85
C ARG A 90 -5.60 9.10 -12.55
N VAL A 91 -6.35 10.17 -12.36
CA VAL A 91 -6.07 11.46 -12.97
C VAL A 91 -5.24 12.29 -12.01
N ILE A 92 -3.98 12.50 -12.38
CA ILE A 92 -3.05 13.38 -11.66
C ILE A 92 -2.98 14.69 -12.42
N SER A 93 -3.64 15.72 -11.92
CA SER A 93 -3.68 17.03 -12.55
C SER A 93 -2.57 17.93 -12.03
N ARG A 94 -2.03 18.76 -12.92
CA ARG A 94 -1.23 19.92 -12.52
C ARG A 94 -2.15 20.99 -11.95
N PHE A 95 -2.02 21.25 -10.66
CA PHE A 95 -2.92 22.11 -9.91
C PHE A 95 -2.20 23.36 -9.43
N ALA A 96 -2.70 24.52 -9.86
CA ALA A 96 -2.19 25.82 -9.42
C ALA A 96 -2.98 26.25 -8.17
N THR A 97 -2.31 26.26 -7.03
CA THR A 97 -2.87 26.71 -5.74
C THR A 97 -3.01 28.24 -5.70
N ASP A 98 -3.93 28.73 -4.88
CA ASP A 98 -4.12 30.18 -4.67
C ASP A 98 -2.90 30.85 -4.01
N ASP A 99 -2.05 30.06 -3.32
CA ASP A 99 -0.79 30.51 -2.73
C ASP A 99 0.35 30.62 -3.76
N GLY A 100 0.07 30.42 -5.05
CA GLY A 100 1.03 30.57 -6.14
C GLY A 100 1.97 29.37 -6.36
N LEU A 101 1.66 28.23 -5.73
CA LEU A 101 2.39 26.98 -5.91
C LEU A 101 1.69 26.10 -6.95
N THR A 102 2.47 25.28 -7.65
CA THR A 102 1.95 24.22 -8.52
C THR A 102 2.27 22.86 -7.91
N ILE A 103 1.27 22.01 -7.72
CA ILE A 103 1.41 20.67 -7.14
C ILE A 103 0.72 19.61 -8.01
N LEU A 104 0.95 18.33 -7.69
CA LEU A 104 0.20 17.21 -8.25
C LEU A 104 -1.08 16.99 -7.43
N LEU A 105 -2.23 17.06 -8.08
CA LEU A 105 -3.52 16.73 -7.48
C LEU A 105 -4.06 15.45 -8.10
N ASP A 106 -4.16 14.40 -7.31
CA ASP A 106 -4.85 13.18 -7.69
C ASP A 106 -6.34 13.33 -7.39
N GLN A 107 -7.14 13.48 -8.46
CA GLN A 107 -8.57 13.78 -8.36
C GLN A 107 -9.45 12.52 -8.34
N GLY A 108 -8.86 11.33 -8.50
CA GLY A 108 -9.59 10.07 -8.53
C GLY A 108 -9.58 9.36 -9.89
N LEU A 109 -10.54 8.46 -10.08
CA LEU A 109 -10.62 7.53 -11.22
C LEU A 109 -11.46 8.09 -12.36
N LEU A 110 -10.87 8.11 -13.55
CA LEU A 110 -11.54 8.31 -14.84
C LEU A 110 -11.79 6.96 -15.52
N PRO A 111 -13.03 6.63 -15.91
CA PRO A 111 -13.31 5.42 -16.70
C PRO A 111 -12.54 5.39 -18.02
N LEU A 112 -12.16 4.21 -18.50
CA LEU A 112 -11.32 4.04 -19.69
C LEU A 112 -11.94 4.70 -20.94
N GLU A 113 -13.25 4.55 -21.09
CA GLU A 113 -14.06 5.10 -22.17
C GLU A 113 -14.20 6.63 -22.12
N ALA A 114 -13.96 7.25 -20.95
CA ALA A 114 -14.10 8.68 -20.73
C ALA A 114 -12.78 9.45 -20.95
N LYS A 115 -11.71 8.80 -21.43
CA LYS A 115 -10.37 9.40 -21.59
C LYS A 115 -10.34 10.67 -22.46
N ALA A 116 -11.26 10.80 -23.42
CA ALA A 116 -11.36 11.97 -24.29
C ALA A 116 -12.18 13.14 -23.69
N ALA A 117 -12.84 12.95 -22.54
CA ALA A 117 -13.66 13.97 -21.92
C ALA A 117 -12.77 15.06 -21.28
N ALA A 118 -13.11 16.33 -21.54
CA ALA A 118 -12.32 17.47 -21.09
C ALA A 118 -12.36 17.66 -19.57
N PRO A 119 -11.24 18.08 -18.94
CA PRO A 119 -11.18 18.36 -17.51
C PRO A 119 -12.01 19.57 -17.08
N LEU A 120 -12.46 19.53 -15.83
CA LEU A 120 -13.04 20.70 -15.17
C LEU A 120 -11.93 21.71 -14.81
N LEU A 121 -11.98 22.91 -15.41
CA LEU A 121 -11.02 24.00 -15.21
C LEU A 121 -11.61 25.14 -14.35
N ALA A 122 -12.28 24.77 -13.27
CA ALA A 122 -12.90 25.73 -12.35
C ALA A 122 -12.08 25.84 -11.06
N PRO A 123 -12.05 27.03 -10.41
CA PRO A 123 -11.54 27.15 -9.05
C PRO A 123 -12.27 26.18 -8.13
N MET A 124 -11.52 25.43 -7.33
CA MET A 124 -12.04 24.43 -6.43
C MET A 124 -11.36 24.45 -5.07
N GLN A 125 -12.14 24.16 -4.05
CA GLN A 125 -11.64 23.80 -2.73
C GLN A 125 -11.39 22.29 -2.69
N VAL A 126 -10.22 21.90 -2.20
CA VAL A 126 -9.79 20.51 -2.11
C VAL A 126 -9.56 20.17 -0.65
N THR A 127 -10.13 19.05 -0.22
CA THR A 127 -9.68 18.34 0.99
C THR A 127 -9.07 17.02 0.55
N GLY A 128 -7.85 16.76 0.97
CA GLY A 128 -7.12 15.57 0.54
C GLY A 128 -6.06 15.13 1.54
N THR A 129 -5.25 14.17 1.11
CA THR A 129 -4.19 13.56 1.91
C THR A 129 -2.87 13.65 1.16
N LEU A 130 -1.82 14.09 1.86
CA LEU A 130 -0.46 14.11 1.32
C LEU A 130 0.09 12.69 1.19
N VAL A 131 0.66 12.37 0.04
CA VAL A 131 1.30 11.08 -0.24
C VAL A 131 2.52 11.27 -1.13
N TRP A 132 3.51 10.38 -0.98
CA TRP A 132 4.70 10.30 -1.83
C TRP A 132 4.83 8.92 -2.47
N PRO A 133 3.91 8.51 -3.36
CA PRO A 133 4.00 7.20 -3.99
C PRO A 133 5.30 7.05 -4.78
N ASP A 134 5.95 5.90 -4.60
CA ASP A 134 7.00 5.36 -5.45
C ASP A 134 6.62 3.93 -5.88
N ASP A 135 5.62 3.87 -6.76
CA ASP A 135 5.07 2.62 -7.28
C ASP A 135 5.93 2.06 -8.44
N GLN A 136 7.00 2.75 -8.84
CA GLN A 136 7.89 2.29 -9.92
C GLN A 136 8.85 1.21 -9.42
N THR A 137 8.96 0.13 -10.19
CA THR A 137 9.89 -0.97 -9.94
C THR A 137 10.70 -1.25 -11.20
N SER A 138 11.73 -2.08 -11.10
CA SER A 138 12.51 -2.54 -12.26
C SER A 138 11.70 -3.27 -13.34
N SER A 139 10.45 -3.64 -13.03
CA SER A 139 9.53 -4.32 -13.95
C SER A 139 8.38 -3.42 -14.41
N THR A 140 8.30 -2.19 -13.93
CA THR A 140 7.33 -1.21 -14.41
C THR A 140 7.78 -0.71 -15.79
N PRO A 141 6.95 -0.82 -16.84
CA PRO A 141 7.28 -0.25 -18.13
C PRO A 141 7.40 1.27 -18.08
N ASP A 142 8.21 1.84 -18.98
CA ASP A 142 8.23 3.28 -19.21
C ASP A 142 6.83 3.77 -19.62
N PRO A 143 6.45 5.02 -19.25
CA PRO A 143 5.16 5.57 -19.65
C PRO A 143 5.04 5.71 -21.18
N ASP A 144 3.86 5.41 -21.72
CA ASP A 144 3.51 5.72 -23.11
C ASP A 144 3.09 7.19 -23.19
N LEU A 145 4.08 8.07 -23.39
CA LEU A 145 3.87 9.52 -23.44
C LEU A 145 2.94 9.96 -24.58
N PRO A 146 3.04 9.43 -25.83
CA PRO A 146 2.08 9.74 -26.89
C PRO A 146 0.64 9.40 -26.53
N ALA A 147 0.42 8.26 -25.86
CA ALA A 147 -0.91 7.88 -25.39
C ALA A 147 -1.32 8.56 -24.08
N ASN A 148 -0.41 9.28 -23.40
CA ASN A 148 -0.53 9.71 -22.01
C ASN A 148 -1.00 8.56 -21.11
N ILE A 149 -0.24 7.48 -21.06
CA ILE A 149 -0.52 6.35 -20.17
C ILE A 149 0.71 6.11 -19.29
N TRP A 150 0.50 6.25 -17.99
CA TRP A 150 1.48 5.96 -16.97
C TRP A 150 1.15 4.63 -16.30
N PHE A 151 2.18 3.82 -16.01
CA PHE A 151 2.00 2.49 -15.44
C PHE A 151 2.28 2.43 -13.94
N ALA A 152 2.73 3.53 -13.35
CA ALA A 152 2.98 3.68 -11.92
C ALA A 152 2.95 5.17 -11.54
N ARG A 153 2.70 5.46 -10.26
CA ARG A 153 2.93 6.79 -9.69
C ARG A 153 4.34 6.84 -9.13
N ASN A 154 5.06 7.90 -9.47
CA ASN A 154 6.28 8.29 -8.78
C ASN A 154 6.29 9.82 -8.75
N VAL A 155 6.29 10.40 -7.56
CA VAL A 155 6.08 11.84 -7.38
C VAL A 155 7.14 12.67 -8.09
N ASP A 156 8.41 12.28 -8.02
CA ASP A 156 9.50 13.04 -8.63
C ASP A 156 9.39 13.07 -10.16
N THR A 157 9.18 11.90 -10.78
CA THR A 157 9.06 11.80 -12.24
C THR A 157 7.82 12.52 -12.78
N MET A 158 6.70 12.41 -12.07
CA MET A 158 5.46 13.10 -12.44
C MET A 158 5.56 14.60 -12.24
N ALA A 159 6.17 15.05 -11.14
CA ALA A 159 6.34 16.47 -10.86
C ALA A 159 7.26 17.13 -11.87
N ALA A 160 8.34 16.43 -12.27
CA ALA A 160 9.23 16.88 -13.35
C ALA A 160 8.50 16.96 -14.71
N ALA A 161 7.67 15.97 -15.04
CA ALA A 161 6.88 15.97 -16.28
C ALA A 161 5.85 17.11 -16.32
N MET A 162 5.35 17.54 -15.15
CA MET A 162 4.29 18.54 -15.02
C MET A 162 4.80 19.92 -14.56
N ASP A 163 6.11 20.15 -14.49
CA ASP A 163 6.72 21.39 -13.98
C ASP A 163 6.03 21.90 -12.70
N SER A 164 6.08 21.06 -11.67
CA SER A 164 5.40 21.26 -10.39
C SER A 164 6.30 20.83 -9.22
N LEU A 165 5.91 21.18 -7.99
CA LEU A 165 6.58 20.68 -6.80
C LEU A 165 6.39 19.15 -6.67
N PRO A 166 7.38 18.42 -6.14
CA PRO A 166 7.29 16.98 -5.89
C PRO A 166 6.43 16.69 -4.65
N VAL A 167 5.17 17.09 -4.71
CA VAL A 167 4.16 16.91 -3.67
C VAL A 167 2.86 16.50 -4.33
N MET A 168 2.28 15.39 -3.85
CA MET A 168 1.00 14.90 -4.31
C MET A 168 -0.06 14.96 -3.20
N VAL A 169 -1.21 15.53 -3.54
CA VAL A 169 -2.42 15.46 -2.70
C VAL A 169 -3.41 14.54 -3.37
N VAL A 170 -3.86 13.51 -2.65
CA VAL A 170 -4.98 12.66 -3.08
C VAL A 170 -6.28 13.22 -2.54
N ALA A 171 -7.15 13.67 -3.45
CA ALA A 171 -8.41 14.30 -3.09
C ALA A 171 -9.35 13.28 -2.43
N THR A 172 -9.84 13.64 -1.25
CA THR A 172 -11.00 12.99 -0.62
C THR A 172 -12.29 13.66 -1.09
N ALA A 173 -12.26 14.99 -1.23
CA ALA A 173 -13.37 15.77 -1.74
C ALA A 173 -12.86 17.02 -2.46
N THR A 174 -13.52 17.37 -3.56
CA THR A 174 -13.33 18.64 -4.27
C THR A 174 -14.67 19.35 -4.43
N THR A 175 -14.66 20.69 -4.38
CA THR A 175 -15.86 21.51 -4.55
C THR A 175 -15.53 22.70 -5.46
N PRO A 176 -16.06 22.73 -6.71
CA PRO A 176 -16.88 21.71 -7.36
C PRO A 176 -16.09 20.41 -7.65
N ALA A 177 -16.80 19.28 -7.73
CA ALA A 177 -16.22 18.01 -8.16
C ALA A 177 -16.23 17.88 -9.69
N ASP A 178 -15.19 17.28 -10.26
CA ASP A 178 -15.17 16.93 -11.68
C ASP A 178 -16.14 15.76 -11.93
N PRO A 179 -17.20 15.94 -12.75
CA PRO A 179 -18.23 14.92 -12.94
C PRO A 179 -17.72 13.68 -13.69
N ARG A 180 -16.54 13.74 -14.31
CA ARG A 180 -15.93 12.58 -14.98
C ARG A 180 -15.29 11.61 -13.98
N LEU A 181 -14.98 12.07 -12.78
CA LEU A 181 -14.11 11.38 -11.84
C LEU A 181 -14.87 10.80 -10.65
N THR A 182 -14.43 9.63 -10.21
CA THR A 182 -14.85 9.03 -8.94
C THR A 182 -13.70 9.12 -7.95
N ALA A 183 -13.91 9.77 -6.80
CA ALA A 183 -12.87 9.95 -5.80
C ALA A 183 -12.30 8.60 -5.33
N LEU A 184 -10.97 8.55 -5.20
CA LEU A 184 -10.23 7.40 -4.65
C LEU A 184 -9.35 7.90 -3.48
N PRO A 185 -9.96 8.21 -2.32
CA PRO A 185 -9.22 8.66 -1.16
C PRO A 185 -8.24 7.59 -0.66
N VAL A 186 -7.20 8.05 0.04
CA VAL A 186 -6.28 7.14 0.74
C VAL A 186 -7.05 6.38 1.82
N ALA A 187 -6.92 5.06 1.84
CA ALA A 187 -7.53 4.21 2.83
C ALA A 187 -6.60 3.04 3.17
N THR A 188 -6.60 2.60 4.43
CA THR A 188 -5.83 1.42 4.84
C THR A 188 -6.61 0.12 4.71
N ALA A 189 -7.90 0.17 4.39
CA ALA A 189 -8.80 -0.99 4.42
C ALA A 189 -8.35 -2.12 3.48
N ASP A 190 -7.74 -1.76 2.35
CA ASP A 190 -7.24 -2.71 1.36
C ASP A 190 -5.83 -3.24 1.68
N ILE A 191 -5.18 -2.73 2.74
CA ILE A 191 -3.87 -3.21 3.18
C ILE A 191 -4.03 -4.52 3.96
N LYS A 192 -3.87 -5.62 3.23
CA LYS A 192 -3.94 -6.99 3.74
C LYS A 192 -3.03 -7.23 4.96
N ASN A 193 -3.55 -7.83 6.03
CA ASN A 193 -2.79 -8.16 7.26
C ASN A 193 -3.08 -9.60 7.74
N ASP A 194 -2.58 -10.59 7.01
CA ASP A 194 -2.85 -12.03 7.25
C ASP A 194 -1.90 -12.69 8.26
N HIS A 195 -1.05 -11.92 8.94
CA HIS A 195 0.01 -12.46 9.79
C HIS A 195 -0.50 -13.40 10.89
N PHE A 196 -1.71 -13.17 11.42
CA PHE A 196 -2.35 -14.09 12.37
C PHE A 196 -2.65 -15.47 11.76
N ALA A 197 -3.23 -15.51 10.55
CA ALA A 197 -3.55 -16.77 9.87
C ALA A 197 -2.28 -17.58 9.57
N TYR A 198 -1.19 -16.90 9.21
CA TYR A 198 0.12 -17.54 9.05
C TYR A 198 0.68 -18.04 10.38
N ALA A 199 0.59 -17.27 11.46
CA ALA A 199 1.02 -17.71 12.79
C ALA A 199 0.32 -19.01 13.21
N VAL A 200 -1.02 -19.07 13.06
CA VAL A 200 -1.81 -20.29 13.32
C VAL A 200 -1.31 -21.46 12.47
N THR A 201 -1.06 -21.22 11.17
CA THR A 201 -0.53 -22.24 10.26
C THR A 201 0.80 -22.81 10.76
N TRP A 202 1.75 -21.96 11.17
CA TRP A 202 3.05 -22.40 11.67
C TRP A 202 2.96 -23.19 12.97
N PHE A 203 2.09 -22.77 13.90
CA PHE A 203 1.88 -23.51 15.14
C PHE A 203 1.21 -24.88 14.90
N LEU A 204 0.24 -24.97 13.98
CA LEU A 204 -0.37 -26.25 13.61
C LEU A 204 0.65 -27.19 12.95
N LEU A 205 1.51 -26.67 12.07
CA LEU A 205 2.61 -27.45 11.48
C LEU A 205 3.60 -27.92 12.55
N ALA A 206 3.91 -27.08 13.56
CA ALA A 206 4.77 -27.47 14.68
C ALA A 206 4.16 -28.63 15.48
N ILE A 207 2.85 -28.61 15.74
CA ILE A 207 2.14 -29.70 16.42
C ILE A 207 2.24 -31.00 15.60
N VAL A 208 1.92 -30.95 14.31
CA VAL A 208 2.01 -32.12 13.43
C VAL A 208 3.43 -32.68 13.39
N TRP A 209 4.43 -31.80 13.26
CA TRP A 209 5.84 -32.18 13.26
C TRP A 209 6.27 -32.86 14.57
N ALA A 210 5.83 -32.32 15.72
CA ALA A 210 6.10 -32.89 17.03
C ALA A 210 5.47 -34.29 17.17
N VAL A 211 4.21 -34.45 16.76
CA VAL A 211 3.50 -35.74 16.80
C VAL A 211 4.19 -36.77 15.91
N MET A 212 4.54 -36.41 14.68
CA MET A 212 5.24 -37.31 13.75
C MET A 212 6.63 -37.70 14.27
N SER A 213 7.36 -36.75 14.85
CA SER A 213 8.69 -36.98 15.44
C SER A 213 8.59 -37.92 16.64
N LEU A 214 7.61 -37.69 17.52
CA LEU A 214 7.33 -38.58 18.66
C LEU A 214 6.98 -40.00 18.19
N PHE A 215 6.10 -40.12 17.20
CA PHE A 215 5.74 -41.41 16.62
C PHE A 215 6.96 -42.15 16.05
N LEU A 216 7.83 -41.45 15.33
CA LEU A 216 9.07 -42.02 14.80
C LEU A 216 9.99 -42.51 15.93
N ILE A 217 10.18 -41.71 16.98
CA ILE A 217 10.98 -42.08 18.16
C ILE A 217 10.40 -43.35 18.80
N LEU A 218 9.10 -43.37 19.11
CA LEU A 218 8.42 -44.53 19.70
C LEU A 218 8.56 -45.78 18.83
N ARG A 219 8.43 -45.63 17.50
CA ARG A 219 8.64 -46.73 16.55
C ARG A 219 10.08 -47.25 16.56
N THR A 220 11.08 -46.37 16.63
CA THR A 220 12.50 -46.78 16.69
C THR A 220 12.90 -47.47 17.98
N LEU A 221 12.12 -47.27 19.05
CA LEU A 221 12.33 -47.88 20.36
C LEU A 221 11.64 -49.25 20.51
N ARG A 222 10.68 -49.60 19.63
CA ARG A 222 10.04 -50.93 19.65
C ARG A 222 11.06 -52.03 19.34
N PRO A 223 11.15 -53.11 20.15
CA PRO A 223 11.96 -54.27 19.82
C PRO A 223 11.46 -54.89 18.51
N LYS A 224 12.38 -55.38 17.67
CA LYS A 224 12.00 -56.32 16.61
C LYS A 224 11.73 -57.64 17.32
N ASP A 225 10.48 -58.09 17.34
CA ASP A 225 10.17 -59.47 17.69
C ASP A 225 10.98 -60.38 16.74
N ALA A 226 11.77 -61.27 17.33
CA ALA A 226 12.65 -62.23 16.64
C ALA A 226 11.87 -63.50 16.28
#